data_AF-A0AAE0FDI2-F1
#
_entry.id   AF-A0AAE0FDI2-F1
#
_cell.length_a   1.000
_cell.length_b   1.000
_cell.length_c   1.000
_cell.angle_alpha   90.00
_cell.angle_beta   90.00
_cell.angle_gamma   90.00
#
_symmetry.space_group_name_H-M   'P 1'
#
loop_
_entity.id
_entity.type
_entity.pdbx_description
1 polymer ?
#
loop_
_entity_poly.entity_id
_entity_poly.type
_entity_poly.pdbx_seq_one_letter_code
_entity_poly.pdbx_strand_id
1 'polypeptide(L)'
;MEHICPESIKVVADSLGISNLEDEVAQAMAPDVEYRLREIIQEGLKFMHHSKRSILTTEDINSGLRLRSVEPLYGFASAEPMQFSRPEGHRDVFFIADEEVSFDEVINAPLNKCPVETNCIPHWLAIDGVQPAIPENPVADPVRSAPKRRKAEIAVPGASSVKEPEVQPIVSHILSQELQLYFERITEILKGAQEELKDSALESLATDAGLHQLLPYFTKFVSDEVSAKPHSSKIPLRKRPS
;
A
#
# COMPACT_ATOMS: atom_id res chain seq x y z
N MET A 1 -1.54 22.11 24.97
CA MET A 1 -0.49 21.42 25.75
C MET A 1 0.81 21.95 25.19
N GLU A 2 1.48 22.80 25.93
CA GLU A 2 2.85 23.19 25.60
C GLU A 2 3.73 21.96 25.86
N HIS A 3 4.50 21.56 24.86
CA HIS A 3 5.36 20.38 24.96
C HIS A 3 6.77 20.72 25.43
N ILE A 4 7.15 22.01 25.37
CA ILE A 4 8.46 22.51 25.79
C ILE A 4 8.28 23.26 27.12
N CYS A 5 8.94 22.77 28.16
CA CYS A 5 8.95 23.40 29.47
C CYS A 5 9.94 24.59 29.47
N PRO A 6 9.58 25.76 30.06
CA PRO A 6 10.47 26.91 30.14
C PRO A 6 11.76 26.61 30.93
N GLU A 7 11.73 25.63 31.84
CA GLU A 7 12.92 25.12 32.53
C GLU A 7 13.95 24.55 31.55
N SER A 8 13.52 23.92 30.46
CA SER A 8 14.44 23.38 29.43
C SER A 8 15.23 24.50 28.76
N ILE A 9 14.61 25.67 28.56
CA ILE A 9 15.27 26.84 27.98
C ILE A 9 16.27 27.45 28.96
N LYS A 10 15.93 27.50 30.24
CA LYS A 10 16.86 27.93 31.29
C LYS A 10 18.09 27.03 31.37
N VAL A 11 17.93 25.71 31.31
CA VAL A 11 19.05 24.75 31.30
C VAL A 11 19.97 24.96 30.08
N VAL A 12 19.40 25.26 28.91
CA VAL A 12 20.19 25.60 27.71
C VAL A 12 20.87 26.97 27.87
N ALA A 13 20.24 27.94 28.52
CA ALA A 13 20.87 29.23 28.82
C ALA A 13 22.04 29.08 29.80
N ASP A 14 21.90 28.24 30.83
CA ASP A 14 22.95 27.93 31.79
C ASP A 14 24.15 27.25 31.12
N SER A 15 23.92 26.34 30.15
CA SER A 15 25.01 25.69 29.41
C SER A 15 25.79 26.65 28.51
N LEU A 16 25.16 27.76 28.10
CA LEU A 16 25.79 28.88 27.39
C LEU A 16 26.44 29.90 28.35
N GLY A 17 26.34 29.70 29.67
CA GLY A 17 26.89 30.59 30.69
C GLY A 17 25.98 31.74 31.11
N ILE A 18 24.73 31.78 30.67
CA ILE A 18 23.74 32.80 31.01
C ILE A 18 22.97 32.35 32.25
N SER A 19 23.49 32.67 33.43
CA SER A 19 23.05 32.10 34.71
C SER A 19 21.81 32.76 35.33
N ASN A 20 21.28 33.83 34.74
CA ASN A 20 20.14 34.57 35.28
C ASN A 20 19.17 35.01 34.16
N LEU A 21 18.62 34.04 33.43
CA LEU A 21 17.56 34.29 32.46
C LEU A 21 16.23 34.54 33.19
N GLU A 22 15.60 35.67 32.91
CA GLU A 22 14.30 36.03 33.49
C GLU A 22 13.19 35.05 33.05
N ASP A 23 12.33 34.68 34.01
CA ASP A 23 11.27 33.69 33.82
C ASP A 23 10.29 34.07 32.70
N GLU A 24 10.01 35.37 32.56
CA GLU A 24 9.14 35.91 31.51
C GLU A 24 9.73 35.65 30.10
N VAL A 25 11.06 35.79 29.95
CA VAL A 25 11.75 35.53 28.68
C VAL A 25 11.72 34.05 28.33
N ALA A 26 11.97 33.18 29.31
CA ALA A 26 11.89 31.73 29.11
C ALA A 26 10.46 31.30 28.72
N GLN A 27 9.45 31.89 29.36
CA GLN A 27 8.04 31.62 29.06
C GLN A 27 7.63 32.13 27.67
N ALA A 28 8.15 33.29 27.23
CA ALA A 28 7.90 33.82 25.90
C ALA A 28 8.62 33.04 24.78
N MET A 29 9.81 32.49 25.06
CA MET A 29 10.59 31.72 24.07
C MET A 29 10.04 30.30 23.83
N ALA A 30 9.48 29.65 24.85
CA ALA A 30 8.92 28.30 24.73
C ALA A 30 7.95 28.10 23.55
N PRO A 31 6.93 28.96 23.33
CA PRO A 31 6.03 28.81 22.20
C PRO A 31 6.71 29.06 20.83
N ASP A 32 7.71 29.94 20.73
CA ASP A 32 8.44 30.16 19.46
C ASP A 32 9.28 28.93 19.08
N VAL A 33 9.98 28.33 20.04
CA VAL A 33 10.75 27.11 19.81
C VAL A 33 9.83 25.96 19.40
N GLU A 34 8.67 25.82 20.06
CA GLU A 34 7.69 24.80 19.72
C GLU A 34 7.11 25.02 18.32
N TYR A 35 6.83 26.27 17.94
CA TYR A 35 6.36 26.63 16.61
C TYR A 35 7.37 26.21 15.53
N ARG A 36 8.65 26.58 15.69
CA ARG A 36 9.72 26.21 14.76
C ARG A 36 9.91 24.69 14.66
N LEU A 37 9.83 23.98 15.79
CA LEU A 37 9.93 22.52 15.80
C LEU A 37 8.77 21.89 15.02
N ARG A 38 7.54 22.38 15.22
CA ARG A 38 6.35 21.93 14.48
C ARG A 38 6.47 22.21 12.99
N GLU A 39 7.00 23.36 12.59
CA GLU A 39 7.24 23.67 11.17
C GLU A 39 8.21 22.67 10.52
N ILE A 40 9.34 22.36 11.17
CA ILE A 40 10.33 21.39 10.65
C ILE A 40 9.71 19.99 10.56
N ILE A 41 8.93 19.58 11.57
CA ILE A 41 8.26 18.27 11.57
C ILE A 41 7.21 18.20 10.46
N GLN A 42 6.43 19.27 10.23
CA GLN A 42 5.45 19.31 9.13
C GLN A 42 6.14 19.17 7.77
N GLU A 43 7.31 19.77 7.61
CA GLU A 43 8.09 19.69 6.38
C GLU A 43 8.65 18.28 6.18
N GLY A 44 9.17 17.66 7.24
CA GLY A 44 9.57 16.25 7.24
C GLY A 44 8.41 15.30 6.91
N LEU A 45 7.21 15.54 7.43
CA LEU A 45 6.02 14.75 7.11
C LEU A 45 5.62 14.86 5.64
N LYS A 46 5.81 16.03 5.01
CA LYS A 46 5.61 16.17 3.56
C LYS A 46 6.60 15.28 2.80
N PHE A 47 7.89 15.31 3.13
CA PHE A 47 8.88 14.43 2.49
C PHE A 47 8.58 12.93 2.70
N MET A 48 8.17 12.54 3.90
CA MET A 48 7.75 11.17 4.22
C MET A 48 6.57 10.72 3.34
N HIS A 49 5.53 11.55 3.23
CA HIS A 49 4.35 11.24 2.43
C HIS A 49 4.66 11.17 0.93
N HIS A 50 5.48 12.09 0.42
CA HIS A 50 5.95 12.07 -0.98
C HIS A 50 6.84 10.85 -1.26
N SER A 51 7.53 10.33 -0.25
CA SER A 51 8.30 9.07 -0.34
C SER A 51 7.42 7.81 -0.25
N LYS A 52 6.09 7.94 -0.16
CA LYS A 52 5.14 6.82 0.03
C LYS A 52 5.41 5.98 1.28
N ARG A 53 6.03 6.57 2.30
CA ARG A 53 6.32 5.93 3.59
C ARG A 53 5.35 6.43 4.67
N SER A 54 5.16 5.64 5.72
CA SER A 54 4.32 5.99 6.87
C SER A 54 5.11 6.19 8.17
N ILE A 55 6.43 5.94 8.11
CA ILE A 55 7.38 6.11 9.22
C ILE A 55 8.29 7.27 8.86
N LEU A 56 8.34 8.27 9.74
CA LEU A 56 9.21 9.43 9.60
C LEU A 56 10.65 9.03 9.93
N THR A 57 11.57 9.34 9.02
CA THR A 57 13.00 9.03 9.17
C THR A 57 13.82 10.30 9.41
N THR A 58 15.06 10.14 9.90
CA THR A 58 15.99 11.25 10.14
C THR A 58 16.36 11.98 8.84
N GLU A 59 16.36 11.28 7.71
CA GLU A 59 16.56 11.86 6.37
C GLU A 59 15.43 12.82 5.97
N ASP A 60 14.18 12.52 6.34
CA ASP A 60 13.03 13.38 6.05
C ASP A 60 13.15 14.71 6.81
N ILE A 61 13.55 14.65 8.08
CA ILE A 61 13.82 15.84 8.91
C ILE A 61 15.00 16.63 8.35
N ASN A 62 16.10 15.97 7.98
CA ASN A 62 17.26 16.62 7.37
C ASN A 62 16.92 17.28 6.02
N SER A 63 15.98 16.73 5.26
CA SER A 63 15.45 17.34 4.04
C SER A 63 14.60 18.58 4.36
N GLY A 64 13.79 18.53 5.42
CA GLY A 64 13.06 19.69 5.95
C GLY A 64 13.97 20.82 6.44
N LEU A 65 15.05 20.49 7.14
CA LEU A 65 16.06 21.45 7.59
C LEU A 65 16.74 22.15 6.41
N ARG A 66 17.18 21.37 5.41
CA ARG A 66 17.76 21.93 4.17
C ARG A 66 16.81 22.87 3.45
N LEU A 67 15.52 22.53 3.38
CA LEU A 67 14.50 23.37 2.74
C LEU A 67 14.37 24.74 3.43
N ARG A 68 14.52 24.78 4.76
CA ARG A 68 14.49 26.01 5.56
C ARG A 68 15.86 26.69 5.67
N SER A 69 16.87 26.25 4.91
CA SER A 69 18.26 26.75 4.97
C SER A 69 18.89 26.63 6.37
N VAL A 70 18.48 25.60 7.13
CA VAL A 70 19.10 25.23 8.41
C VAL A 70 20.09 24.10 8.17
N GLU A 71 21.18 24.11 8.93
CA GLU A 71 22.20 23.06 8.85
C GLU A 71 21.60 21.69 9.21
N PRO A 72 21.85 20.63 8.41
CA PRO A 72 21.36 19.29 8.72
C PRO A 72 22.05 18.73 9.97
N LEU A 73 21.34 17.85 10.68
CA LEU A 73 21.87 17.18 11.85
C LEU A 73 22.63 15.90 11.43
N TYR A 74 23.90 15.83 11.83
CA TYR A 74 24.78 14.68 11.56
C TYR A 74 24.78 13.71 12.76
N GLY A 75 25.18 12.46 12.52
CA GLY A 75 25.26 11.42 13.57
C GLY A 75 23.99 10.59 13.79
N PHE A 76 22.91 10.87 13.06
CA PHE A 76 21.61 10.18 13.21
C PHE A 76 21.29 9.16 12.10
N ALA A 77 22.33 8.59 11.49
CA ALA A 77 22.20 7.60 10.41
C ALA A 77 22.40 6.15 10.87
N SER A 78 22.76 5.93 12.14
CA SER A 78 22.96 4.58 12.68
C SER A 78 21.63 3.81 12.69
N ALA A 79 21.72 2.50 12.41
CA ALA A 79 20.59 1.58 12.56
C ALA A 79 20.31 1.24 14.04
N GLU A 80 21.25 1.53 14.94
CA GLU A 80 21.10 1.26 16.36
C GLU A 80 20.24 2.33 17.03
N PRO A 81 19.25 1.93 17.85
CA PRO A 81 18.41 2.88 18.55
C PRO A 81 19.22 3.62 19.63
N MET A 82 19.11 4.94 19.67
CA MET A 82 19.67 5.72 20.80
C MET A 82 19.03 5.27 22.12
N GLN A 83 19.88 4.93 23.08
CA GLN A 83 19.46 4.55 24.42
C GLN A 83 19.61 5.74 25.37
N PHE A 84 18.48 6.19 25.93
CA PHE A 84 18.46 7.24 26.93
C PHE A 84 18.62 6.61 28.32
N SER A 85 19.77 6.87 28.96
CA SER A 85 20.08 6.43 30.33
C SER A 85 19.79 7.54 31.33
N ARG A 86 19.44 7.15 32.56
CA ARG A 86 19.25 8.07 33.68
C ARG A 86 20.40 7.92 34.68
N PRO A 87 21.02 9.01 35.15
CA PRO A 87 22.03 8.93 36.19
C PRO A 87 21.37 8.60 37.54
N GLU A 88 22.09 7.86 38.38
CA GLU A 88 21.61 7.53 39.72
C GLU A 88 21.43 8.82 40.56
N GLY A 89 20.26 8.98 41.16
CA GLY A 89 19.93 10.12 42.01
C GLY A 89 19.24 11.31 41.33
N HIS A 90 19.19 11.39 39.99
CA HIS A 90 18.51 12.48 39.27
C HIS A 90 17.43 11.92 38.34
N ARG A 91 16.15 12.11 38.70
CA ARG A 91 15.01 11.53 37.96
C ARG A 91 14.67 12.26 36.66
N ASP A 92 15.05 13.53 36.58
CA ASP A 92 14.63 14.45 35.51
C ASP A 92 15.73 14.71 34.47
N VAL A 93 16.91 14.10 34.65
CA VAL A 93 18.05 14.22 33.74
C VAL A 93 18.20 12.92 32.97
N PHE A 94 18.37 13.04 31.66
CA PHE A 94 18.68 11.93 30.77
C PHE A 94 19.97 12.25 30.05
N PHE A 95 20.79 11.23 29.82
CA PHE A 95 21.96 11.33 28.97
C PHE A 95 21.94 10.21 27.94
N ILE A 96 22.71 10.39 26.88
CA ILE A 96 22.96 9.37 25.87
C ILE A 96 24.28 8.73 26.26
N ALA A 97 24.26 7.42 26.54
CA ALA A 97 25.48 6.67 26.78
C ALA A 97 26.23 6.51 25.45
N ASP A 98 27.50 6.89 25.44
CA ASP A 98 28.39 6.77 24.29
C ASP A 98 29.58 5.88 24.72
N GLU A 99 29.54 4.61 24.33
CA GLU A 99 30.60 3.66 24.63
C GLU A 99 31.71 3.78 23.59
N GLU A 100 32.94 4.03 24.03
CA GLU A 100 34.09 4.09 23.14
C GLU A 100 34.40 2.70 22.57
N VAL A 101 34.25 2.55 21.25
CA VAL A 101 34.58 1.30 20.54
C VAL A 101 36.01 1.37 20.00
N SER A 102 36.74 0.25 20.10
CA SER A 102 38.10 0.21 19.55
C SER A 102 38.10 0.18 18.02
N PHE A 103 39.07 0.84 17.39
CA PHE A 103 39.18 0.85 15.92
C PHE A 103 39.41 -0.55 15.34
N ASP A 104 40.15 -1.40 16.04
CA ASP A 104 40.43 -2.77 15.60
C ASP A 104 39.15 -3.61 15.52
N GLU A 105 38.21 -3.42 16.44
CA GLU A 105 36.91 -4.11 16.40
C GLU A 105 36.07 -3.65 15.22
N VAL A 106 36.03 -2.35 14.93
CA VAL A 106 35.26 -1.79 13.81
C VAL A 106 35.84 -2.24 12.46
N ILE A 107 37.17 -2.25 12.32
CA ILE A 107 37.85 -2.67 11.09
C ILE A 107 37.66 -4.17 10.82
N ASN A 108 37.69 -4.99 11.88
CA ASN A 108 37.54 -6.44 11.76
C ASN A 108 36.07 -6.90 11.81
N ALA A 109 35.11 -5.97 11.91
CA ALA A 109 33.69 -6.31 11.91
C ALA A 109 33.27 -6.94 10.57
N PRO A 110 32.50 -8.04 10.58
CA PRO A 110 32.05 -8.66 9.35
C PRO A 110 31.08 -7.76 8.58
N LEU A 111 31.19 -7.75 7.26
CA LEU A 111 30.29 -6.99 6.40
C LEU A 111 28.85 -7.51 6.51
N ASN A 112 27.90 -6.58 6.55
CA ASN A 112 26.49 -6.90 6.50
C ASN A 112 26.14 -7.58 5.17
N LYS A 113 25.17 -8.50 5.21
CA LYS A 113 24.69 -9.17 4.00
C LYS A 113 24.06 -8.15 3.05
N CYS A 114 24.44 -8.21 1.78
CA CYS A 114 23.82 -7.38 0.76
C CYS A 114 22.34 -7.76 0.60
N PRO A 115 21.41 -6.78 0.60
CA PRO A 115 20.02 -7.03 0.23
C PRO A 115 19.91 -7.63 -1.18
N VAL A 116 18.84 -8.40 -1.42
CA VAL A 116 18.50 -8.88 -2.76
C VAL A 116 18.02 -7.70 -3.60
N GLU A 117 18.31 -7.72 -4.90
CA GLU A 117 17.82 -6.73 -5.85
C GLU A 117 16.28 -6.70 -5.90
N THR A 118 15.72 -5.52 -6.17
CA THR A 118 14.27 -5.32 -6.26
C THR A 118 13.68 -6.14 -7.41
N ASN A 119 12.72 -7.01 -7.11
CA ASN A 119 11.93 -7.74 -8.10
C ASN A 119 10.43 -7.52 -7.91
N CYS A 120 9.64 -7.80 -8.94
CA CYS A 120 8.18 -7.74 -8.90
C CYS A 120 7.60 -9.13 -9.18
N ILE A 121 6.73 -9.60 -8.29
CA ILE A 121 6.03 -10.89 -8.42
C ILE A 121 4.54 -10.59 -8.54
N PRO A 122 3.97 -10.61 -9.75
CA PRO A 122 2.54 -10.37 -9.95
C PRO A 122 1.72 -11.56 -9.44
N HIS A 123 0.54 -11.27 -8.87
CA HIS A 123 -0.47 -12.26 -8.51
C HIS A 123 -1.87 -11.69 -8.73
N TRP A 124 -2.88 -12.57 -8.78
CA TRP A 124 -4.27 -12.16 -8.92
C TRP A 124 -4.83 -11.74 -7.56
N LEU A 125 -5.06 -10.43 -7.37
CA LEU A 125 -5.72 -9.92 -6.18
C LEU A 125 -7.23 -10.19 -6.19
N ALA A 126 -7.86 -10.10 -7.36
CA ALA A 126 -9.28 -10.34 -7.55
C ALA A 126 -9.57 -10.86 -8.97
N ILE A 127 -10.54 -11.76 -9.08
CA ILE A 127 -11.13 -12.24 -10.32
C ILE A 127 -12.63 -11.97 -10.20
N ASP A 128 -13.18 -11.16 -11.10
CA ASP A 128 -14.59 -10.76 -11.12
C ASP A 128 -15.11 -10.21 -9.77
N GLY A 129 -14.25 -9.45 -9.08
CA GLY A 129 -14.54 -8.84 -7.78
C GLY A 129 -14.39 -9.78 -6.58
N VAL A 130 -14.09 -11.06 -6.79
CA VAL A 130 -13.83 -12.04 -5.72
C VAL A 130 -12.33 -12.24 -5.56
N GLN A 131 -11.85 -12.14 -4.32
CA GLN A 131 -10.44 -12.41 -3.99
C GLN A 131 -10.17 -13.93 -3.98
N PRO A 132 -9.28 -14.45 -4.83
CA PRO A 132 -8.94 -15.87 -4.82
C PRO A 132 -8.15 -16.24 -3.56
N ALA A 133 -8.37 -17.45 -3.06
CA ALA A 133 -7.71 -17.99 -1.87
C ALA A 133 -6.28 -18.51 -2.17
N ILE A 134 -5.41 -17.61 -2.63
CA ILE A 134 -3.98 -17.88 -2.82
C ILE A 134 -3.17 -17.41 -1.60
N PRO A 135 -2.00 -18.00 -1.30
CA PRO A 135 -1.18 -17.64 -0.15
C PRO A 135 -0.80 -16.15 -0.06
N GLU A 136 -0.70 -15.47 -1.19
CA GLU A 136 -0.36 -14.04 -1.30
C GLU A 136 -1.52 -13.12 -0.89
N ASN A 137 -2.76 -13.61 -0.97
CA ASN A 137 -3.95 -12.83 -0.64
C ASN A 137 -4.30 -12.97 0.85
N PRO A 138 -4.71 -11.87 1.52
CA PRO A 138 -5.20 -11.94 2.89
C PRO A 138 -6.42 -12.87 2.98
N VAL A 139 -6.45 -13.71 4.00
CA VAL A 139 -7.66 -14.46 4.37
C VAL A 139 -8.68 -13.45 4.87
N ALA A 140 -9.90 -13.50 4.33
CA ALA A 140 -11.00 -12.66 4.76
C ALA A 140 -11.39 -13.01 6.21
N ASP A 141 -10.75 -12.35 7.19
CA ASP A 141 -11.18 -12.39 8.58
C ASP A 141 -12.42 -11.48 8.74
N PRO A 142 -13.62 -12.03 9.02
CA PRO A 142 -14.86 -11.25 9.12
C PRO A 142 -14.90 -10.28 10.31
N VAL A 143 -13.84 -10.21 11.13
CA VAL A 143 -13.80 -9.45 12.40
C VAL A 143 -12.91 -8.19 12.32
N ARG A 144 -12.21 -7.94 11.21
CA ARG A 144 -11.15 -6.90 11.17
C ARG A 144 -11.54 -5.56 10.54
N SER A 145 -12.84 -5.26 10.41
CA SER A 145 -13.37 -3.96 9.93
C SER A 145 -13.23 -2.80 10.93
N ALA A 146 -12.17 -2.77 11.74
CA ALA A 146 -11.82 -1.62 12.58
C ALA A 146 -10.36 -1.21 12.34
N PRO A 147 -10.06 0.09 12.16
CA PRO A 147 -8.70 0.54 11.94
C PRO A 147 -7.97 0.53 13.29
N LYS A 148 -7.36 -0.60 13.64
CA LYS A 148 -6.35 -0.66 14.70
C LYS A 148 -5.01 -0.98 14.06
N ARG A 149 -4.14 0.04 14.00
CA ARG A 149 -2.68 -0.10 13.87
C ARG A 149 -2.26 -1.25 14.79
N ARG A 150 -1.81 -2.37 14.23
CA ARG A 150 -1.31 -3.50 15.02
C ARG A 150 0.15 -3.74 14.70
N LYS A 151 0.94 -3.76 15.78
CA LYS A 151 2.30 -4.30 15.89
C LYS A 151 2.32 -5.73 15.34
N ALA A 152 3.41 -6.07 14.67
CA ALA A 152 3.65 -7.39 14.09
C ALA A 152 3.96 -8.41 15.19
N GLU A 153 3.28 -9.56 15.15
CA GLU A 153 3.71 -10.79 15.82
C GLU A 153 3.91 -11.86 14.74
N ILE A 154 5.01 -12.61 14.90
CA ILE A 154 5.58 -13.55 13.95
C ILE A 154 4.82 -14.87 14.03
N ALA A 155 4.29 -15.36 12.91
CA ALA A 155 3.72 -16.70 12.78
C ALA A 155 4.56 -17.55 11.80
N VAL A 156 4.90 -18.76 12.24
CA VAL A 156 5.75 -19.77 11.59
C VAL A 156 5.02 -20.43 10.40
N PRO A 157 5.71 -20.77 9.28
CA PRO A 157 5.06 -21.31 8.10
C PRO A 157 4.90 -22.84 8.18
N GLY A 158 3.73 -23.36 7.81
CA GLY A 158 3.48 -24.80 7.72
C GLY A 158 2.27 -25.16 6.87
N ALA A 159 2.53 -25.95 5.83
CA ALA A 159 1.61 -26.71 4.96
C ALA A 159 0.77 -25.93 3.92
N SER A 160 1.36 -25.82 2.73
CA SER A 160 0.70 -25.55 1.46
C SER A 160 -0.13 -26.75 1.00
N SER A 161 -1.46 -26.60 1.04
CA SER A 161 -2.38 -27.37 0.18
C SER A 161 -3.04 -26.39 -0.77
N VAL A 162 -2.61 -26.43 -2.04
CA VAL A 162 -3.27 -25.72 -3.14
C VAL A 162 -4.65 -26.35 -3.31
N LYS A 163 -5.67 -25.74 -2.70
CA LYS A 163 -7.05 -25.94 -3.13
C LYS A 163 -7.25 -24.99 -4.30
N GLU A 164 -7.46 -25.53 -5.49
CA GLU A 164 -8.06 -24.76 -6.58
C GLU A 164 -9.32 -24.08 -6.03
N PRO A 165 -9.47 -22.76 -6.18
CA PRO A 165 -10.71 -22.11 -5.79
C PRO A 165 -11.80 -22.64 -6.73
N GLU A 166 -12.71 -23.46 -6.19
CA GLU A 166 -13.99 -23.71 -6.83
C GLU A 166 -14.64 -22.34 -7.03
N VAL A 167 -14.60 -21.85 -8.27
CA VAL A 167 -15.46 -20.77 -8.73
C VAL A 167 -16.86 -21.39 -8.80
N GLN A 168 -17.52 -21.49 -7.66
CA GLN A 168 -18.96 -21.77 -7.63
C GLN A 168 -19.63 -20.55 -8.26
N PRO A 169 -20.32 -20.67 -9.41
CA PRO A 169 -21.12 -19.58 -9.93
C PRO A 169 -22.39 -19.50 -9.08
N ILE A 170 -22.24 -18.99 -7.86
CA ILE A 170 -23.35 -18.63 -6.97
C ILE A 170 -23.19 -17.14 -6.68
N VAL A 171 -23.30 -16.36 -7.75
CA VAL A 171 -23.77 -14.99 -7.63
C VAL A 171 -25.04 -14.98 -8.47
N SER A 172 -26.18 -14.71 -7.83
CA SER A 172 -27.36 -14.24 -8.53
C SER A 172 -26.93 -12.98 -9.28
N HIS A 173 -26.51 -13.16 -10.52
CA HIS A 173 -26.06 -12.08 -11.39
C HIS A 173 -27.19 -11.06 -11.43
N ILE A 174 -26.96 -9.89 -10.82
CA ILE A 174 -27.90 -8.78 -10.82
C ILE A 174 -27.81 -8.16 -12.21
N LEU A 175 -28.35 -8.85 -13.21
CA LEU A 175 -28.49 -8.32 -14.56
C LEU A 175 -29.58 -7.26 -14.53
N SER A 176 -29.28 -6.06 -15.01
CA SER A 176 -30.30 -5.05 -15.25
C SER A 176 -31.33 -5.55 -16.26
N GLN A 177 -32.54 -5.03 -16.20
CA GLN A 177 -33.61 -5.37 -17.15
C GLN A 177 -33.16 -5.08 -18.61
N GLU A 178 -32.40 -4.01 -18.82
CA GLU A 178 -31.86 -3.63 -20.12
C GLU A 178 -30.85 -4.66 -20.65
N LEU A 179 -29.95 -5.17 -19.79
CA LEU A 179 -28.98 -6.21 -20.18
C LEU A 179 -29.66 -7.53 -20.52
N GLN A 180 -30.75 -7.87 -19.83
CA GLN A 180 -31.55 -9.07 -20.15
C GLN A 180 -32.23 -8.92 -21.52
N LEU A 181 -32.88 -7.78 -21.77
CA LEU A 181 -33.50 -7.49 -23.07
C LEU A 181 -32.47 -7.49 -24.20
N TYR A 182 -31.27 -6.95 -23.95
CA TYR A 182 -30.17 -7.00 -24.92
C TYR A 182 -29.77 -8.44 -25.24
N PHE A 183 -29.58 -9.28 -24.20
CA PHE A 183 -29.23 -10.69 -24.38
C PHE A 183 -30.32 -11.47 -25.14
N GLU A 184 -31.59 -11.30 -24.78
CA GLU A 184 -32.72 -11.92 -25.49
C GLU A 184 -32.73 -11.50 -26.96
N ARG A 185 -32.59 -10.20 -27.24
CA ARG A 185 -32.62 -9.67 -28.60
C ARG A 185 -31.48 -10.21 -29.46
N ILE A 186 -30.27 -10.28 -28.93
CA ILE A 186 -29.09 -10.83 -29.63
C ILE A 186 -29.26 -12.33 -29.90
N THR A 187 -29.73 -13.10 -28.89
CA THR A 187 -29.91 -14.55 -29.05
C THR A 187 -31.04 -14.92 -30.02
N GLU A 188 -32.12 -14.14 -30.10
CA GLU A 188 -33.18 -14.31 -31.11
C GLU A 188 -32.67 -14.06 -32.54
N ILE A 189 -31.90 -12.99 -32.74
CA ILE A 189 -31.30 -12.66 -34.04
C ILE A 189 -30.36 -13.79 -34.49
N LEU A 190 -29.53 -14.31 -33.57
CA LEU A 190 -28.61 -15.43 -33.84
C LEU A 190 -29.33 -16.74 -34.18
N LYS A 191 -30.50 -17.01 -33.58
CA LYS A 191 -31.33 -18.20 -33.88
C LYS A 191 -32.03 -18.15 -35.24
N GLY A 192 -31.96 -17.02 -35.95
CA GLY A 192 -32.48 -16.88 -37.31
C GLY A 192 -33.81 -16.14 -37.43
N ALA A 193 -34.23 -15.39 -36.40
CA ALA A 193 -35.44 -14.56 -36.49
C ALA A 193 -35.31 -13.45 -37.56
N GLN A 194 -34.12 -12.86 -37.71
CA GLN A 194 -33.84 -11.75 -38.64
C GLN A 194 -32.40 -11.84 -39.18
N GLU A 195 -32.24 -12.32 -40.41
CA GLU A 195 -30.92 -12.51 -41.05
C GLU A 195 -30.22 -11.19 -41.39
N GLU A 196 -31.00 -10.15 -41.71
CA GLU A 196 -30.51 -8.81 -42.10
C GLU A 196 -29.82 -8.05 -40.95
N LEU A 197 -30.18 -8.36 -39.70
CA LEU A 197 -29.62 -7.69 -38.51
C LEU A 197 -28.47 -8.46 -37.87
N LYS A 198 -28.09 -9.63 -38.42
CA LYS A 198 -27.02 -10.47 -37.85
C LYS A 198 -25.67 -9.75 -37.84
N ASP A 199 -25.32 -9.08 -38.93
CA ASP A 199 -24.03 -8.38 -39.04
C ASP A 199 -23.95 -7.21 -38.06
N SER A 200 -25.04 -6.44 -37.92
CA SER A 200 -25.12 -5.35 -36.92
C SER A 200 -25.11 -5.85 -35.48
N ALA A 201 -25.74 -6.99 -35.20
CA ALA A 201 -25.71 -7.62 -33.88
C ALA A 201 -24.29 -8.11 -33.50
N LEU A 202 -23.55 -8.67 -34.46
CA LEU A 202 -22.16 -9.09 -34.27
C LEU A 202 -21.22 -7.90 -34.10
N GLU A 203 -21.44 -6.82 -34.86
CA GLU A 203 -20.68 -5.57 -34.71
C GLU A 203 -20.92 -4.92 -33.34
N SER A 204 -22.18 -4.93 -32.87
CA SER A 204 -22.53 -4.49 -31.51
C SER A 204 -21.82 -5.34 -30.46
N LEU A 205 -21.85 -6.67 -30.56
CA LEU A 205 -21.17 -7.56 -29.61
C LEU A 205 -19.64 -7.35 -29.57
N ALA A 206 -19.03 -7.00 -30.71
CA ALA A 206 -17.60 -6.78 -30.82
C ALA A 206 -17.14 -5.41 -30.26
N THR A 207 -18.01 -4.41 -30.33
CA THR A 207 -17.65 -3.02 -30.03
C THR A 207 -18.18 -2.54 -28.68
N ASP A 208 -19.27 -3.13 -28.18
CA ASP A 208 -19.95 -2.67 -26.99
C ASP A 208 -19.16 -2.97 -25.70
N ALA A 209 -19.01 -1.94 -24.87
CA ALA A 209 -18.28 -2.01 -23.61
C ALA A 209 -19.27 -2.16 -22.46
N GLY A 210 -19.11 -3.20 -21.64
CA GLY A 210 -20.00 -3.47 -20.49
C GLY A 210 -20.69 -4.83 -20.52
N LEU A 211 -20.42 -5.64 -21.55
CA LEU A 211 -20.95 -7.00 -21.67
C LEU A 211 -20.29 -8.02 -20.73
N HIS A 212 -19.36 -7.59 -19.86
CA HIS A 212 -18.65 -8.46 -18.92
C HIS A 212 -19.60 -9.34 -18.10
N GLN A 213 -20.73 -8.79 -17.64
CA GLN A 213 -21.72 -9.56 -16.87
C GLN A 213 -22.51 -10.56 -17.72
N LEU A 214 -22.60 -10.34 -19.04
CA LEU A 214 -23.30 -11.23 -19.97
C LEU A 214 -22.40 -12.31 -20.56
N LEU A 215 -21.07 -12.20 -20.42
CA LEU A 215 -20.13 -13.18 -20.96
C LEU A 215 -20.41 -14.62 -20.51
N PRO A 216 -20.65 -14.93 -19.22
CA PRO A 216 -20.96 -16.30 -18.80
C PRO A 216 -22.24 -16.87 -19.46
N TYR A 217 -23.20 -16.00 -19.76
CA TYR A 217 -24.46 -16.37 -20.41
C TYR A 217 -24.27 -16.62 -21.90
N PHE A 218 -23.50 -15.77 -22.58
CA PHE A 218 -23.17 -15.96 -23.99
C PHE A 218 -22.31 -17.22 -24.20
N THR A 219 -21.32 -17.48 -23.34
CA THR A 219 -20.50 -18.70 -23.46
C THR A 219 -21.33 -19.97 -23.24
N LYS A 220 -22.23 -19.96 -22.25
CA LYS A 220 -23.18 -21.07 -22.04
C LYS A 220 -24.10 -21.25 -23.25
N PHE A 221 -24.69 -20.16 -23.75
CA PHE A 221 -25.56 -20.20 -24.92
C PHE A 221 -24.86 -20.77 -26.17
N VAL A 222 -23.63 -20.32 -26.46
CA VAL A 222 -22.83 -20.83 -27.58
C VAL A 222 -22.49 -22.31 -27.38
N SER A 223 -22.11 -22.71 -26.16
CA SER A 223 -21.83 -24.12 -25.83
C SER A 223 -23.05 -25.01 -26.08
N ASP A 224 -24.22 -24.58 -25.63
CA ASP A 224 -25.47 -25.34 -25.77
C ASP A 224 -25.88 -25.46 -27.25
N GLU A 225 -25.81 -24.39 -28.04
CA GLU A 225 -26.14 -24.41 -29.48
C GLU A 225 -25.17 -25.25 -30.31
N VAL A 226 -23.86 -25.17 -30.02
CA VAL A 226 -22.83 -25.99 -30.70
C VAL A 226 -23.02 -27.47 -30.37
N SER A 227 -23.31 -27.80 -29.11
CA SER A 227 -23.58 -29.17 -28.67
C SER A 227 -24.88 -29.73 -29.27
N ALA A 228 -25.91 -28.90 -29.43
CA ALA A 228 -27.19 -29.29 -30.02
C ALA A 228 -27.15 -29.46 -31.55
N LYS A 229 -26.24 -28.77 -32.27
CA LYS A 229 -26.13 -28.80 -33.74
C LYS A 229 -24.75 -29.25 -34.26
N PRO A 230 -24.27 -30.46 -33.92
CA PRO A 230 -22.96 -30.94 -34.36
C PRO A 230 -22.85 -31.21 -35.87
N HIS A 231 -23.97 -31.27 -36.61
CA HIS A 231 -24.04 -31.70 -38.02
C HIS A 231 -24.42 -30.59 -39.02
N SER A 232 -24.36 -29.31 -38.65
CA SER A 232 -24.46 -28.20 -39.61
C SER A 232 -23.15 -28.03 -40.40
N SER A 233 -22.62 -29.11 -40.97
CA SER A 233 -21.47 -29.10 -41.86
C SER A 233 -21.88 -28.63 -43.26
N LYS A 234 -22.11 -27.32 -43.37
CA LYS A 234 -21.68 -26.53 -44.52
C LYS A 234 -20.86 -25.38 -43.97
N ILE A 235 -19.65 -25.67 -43.52
CA ILE A 235 -18.62 -24.66 -43.27
C ILE A 235 -18.12 -24.26 -44.66
N PRO A 236 -18.41 -23.06 -45.20
CA PRO A 236 -17.74 -22.61 -46.40
C PRO A 236 -16.29 -22.34 -46.02
N LEU A 237 -15.40 -23.25 -46.36
CA LEU A 237 -13.96 -23.05 -46.31
C LEU A 237 -13.64 -21.81 -47.16
N ARG A 238 -13.40 -20.68 -46.51
CA ARG A 238 -12.91 -19.45 -47.13
C ARG A 238 -11.55 -19.78 -47.76
N LYS A 239 -11.51 -19.96 -49.08
CA LYS A 239 -10.26 -20.13 -49.83
C LYS A 239 -9.36 -18.93 -49.53
N ARG A 240 -8.16 -19.17 -49.00
CA ARG A 240 -7.12 -18.15 -48.88
C ARG A 240 -6.80 -17.60 -50.27
N PRO A 241 -6.75 -16.27 -50.47
CA PRO A 241 -6.17 -15.72 -51.68
C PRO A 241 -4.66 -16.02 -51.69
N SER A 242 -4.18 -16.49 -52.85
CA SER A 242 -2.77 -16.65 -53.21
C SER A 242 -2.05 -15.32 -53.34
#